data_AF-A0AAU5CP97-F1
#
_entry.id   AF-A0AAU5CP97-F1
#
_cell.length_a   1.000
_cell.length_b   1.000
_cell.length_c   1.000
_cell.angle_alpha   90.00
_cell.angle_beta   90.00
_cell.angle_gamma   90.00
#
_symmetry.space_group_name_H-M   'P 1'
#
loop_
_entity.id
_entity.type
_entity.pdbx_description
1 polymer ?
#
loop_
_entity_poly.entity_id
_entity_poly.type
_entity_poly.pdbx_seq_one_letter_code
_entity_poly.pdbx_strand_id
1 'polypeptide(L)'
;MISINDLVTARFRSTGLDPAESDPLWEADALQESQLLDSRVCQLTSTAALLFELRTSLQFEAGNAALLVVRGLHSFGWNSPTARGPLTALTVVSSAPDRLNDSFRARFAFYPDAQLEVAGDLADFYVLEVEGIGDVPPDYSDGDLKRVQGALPSWSSACSPLQASRSR
;
A
#
# COMPACT_ATOMS: atom_id res chain seq x y z
N MET A 1 -13.73 -5.64 -15.17
CA MET A 1 -12.39 -5.44 -14.59
C MET A 1 -12.58 -4.75 -13.26
N ILE A 2 -11.84 -5.17 -12.23
CA ILE A 2 -12.02 -4.66 -10.87
C ILE A 2 -11.11 -3.43 -10.66
N SER A 3 -11.61 -2.41 -9.98
CA SER A 3 -10.78 -1.27 -9.59
C SER A 3 -10.11 -1.54 -8.23
N ILE A 4 -9.02 -0.84 -7.93
CA ILE A 4 -8.39 -0.90 -6.61
C ILE A 4 -9.41 -0.55 -5.51
N ASN A 5 -10.30 0.42 -5.75
CA ASN A 5 -11.34 0.81 -4.80
C ASN A 5 -12.36 -0.30 -4.52
N ASP A 6 -12.65 -1.17 -5.49
CA ASP A 6 -13.54 -2.30 -5.30
C ASP A 6 -12.95 -3.31 -4.31
N LEU A 7 -11.62 -3.50 -4.29
CA LEU A 7 -10.93 -4.37 -3.33
C LEU A 7 -11.00 -3.82 -1.89
N VAL A 8 -11.05 -2.50 -1.73
CA VAL A 8 -11.23 -1.87 -0.41
C VAL A 8 -12.64 -2.11 0.13
N THR A 9 -13.64 -1.95 -0.73
CA THR A 9 -15.07 -1.98 -0.33
C THR A 9 -15.64 -3.40 -0.24
N ALA A 10 -15.26 -4.29 -1.14
CA ALA A 10 -15.70 -5.68 -1.12
C ALA A 10 -14.77 -6.54 -0.28
N ARG A 11 -15.33 -7.54 0.43
CA ARG A 11 -14.51 -8.65 0.93
C ARG A 11 -14.11 -9.51 -0.26
N PHE A 12 -13.00 -9.17 -0.89
CA PHE A 12 -12.45 -9.96 -1.97
C PHE A 12 -12.08 -11.35 -1.42
N ARG A 13 -12.55 -12.40 -2.10
CA ARG A 13 -12.16 -13.78 -1.78
C ARG A 13 -10.83 -14.04 -2.47
N SER A 14 -9.76 -14.20 -1.71
CA SER A 14 -8.43 -14.58 -2.21
C SER A 14 -8.34 -16.03 -2.72
N THR A 15 -9.48 -16.71 -2.89
CA THR A 15 -9.51 -18.12 -3.30
C THR A 15 -8.96 -18.25 -4.72
N GLY A 16 -7.82 -18.93 -4.86
CA GLY A 16 -7.14 -19.12 -6.13
C GLY A 16 -6.06 -18.09 -6.46
N LEU A 17 -5.75 -17.17 -5.54
CA LEU A 17 -4.54 -16.34 -5.64
C LEU A 17 -3.36 -17.04 -4.99
N ASP A 18 -2.17 -16.77 -5.52
CA ASP A 18 -0.93 -17.23 -4.93
C ASP A 18 -0.65 -16.47 -3.61
N PRO A 19 0.10 -17.08 -2.67
CA PRO A 19 0.61 -16.35 -1.52
C PRO A 19 1.57 -15.22 -1.96
N ALA A 20 1.69 -14.18 -1.15
CA ALA A 20 2.65 -13.10 -1.39
C ALA A 20 4.11 -13.61 -1.34
N GLU A 21 4.97 -13.11 -2.23
CA GLU A 21 6.40 -13.46 -2.30
C GLU A 21 7.14 -13.19 -0.99
N SER A 22 6.96 -11.99 -0.44
CA SER A 22 7.30 -11.62 0.94
C SER A 22 6.03 -11.13 1.61
N ASP A 23 5.74 -11.59 2.83
CA ASP A 23 4.47 -11.30 3.47
C ASP A 23 4.57 -10.11 4.45
N PRO A 24 4.10 -8.90 4.08
CA PRO A 24 4.22 -7.72 4.93
C PRO A 24 3.31 -7.73 6.15
N LEU A 25 2.47 -8.76 6.28
CA LEU A 25 1.67 -8.96 7.48
C LEU A 25 2.45 -9.72 8.57
N TRP A 26 3.59 -10.32 8.23
CA TRP A 26 4.37 -11.17 9.14
C TRP A 26 5.87 -10.88 9.12
N GLU A 27 6.40 -10.42 7.99
CA GLU A 27 7.82 -10.17 7.79
C GLU A 27 8.13 -8.67 7.92
N ALA A 28 9.19 -8.37 8.68
CA ALA A 28 9.73 -7.02 8.74
C ALA A 28 10.39 -6.67 7.40
N ASP A 29 10.24 -5.41 7.01
CA ASP A 29 10.83 -4.79 5.82
C ASP A 29 10.46 -5.47 4.48
N ALA A 30 9.38 -6.27 4.46
CA ALA A 30 8.82 -6.86 3.24
C ALA A 30 8.41 -5.82 2.18
N LEU A 31 8.11 -4.58 2.59
CA LEU A 31 7.74 -3.48 1.69
C LEU A 31 8.89 -2.50 1.43
N GLN A 32 10.14 -2.85 1.75
CA GLN A 32 11.27 -1.95 1.56
C GLN A 32 11.42 -1.53 0.08
N GLU A 33 11.78 -0.26 -0.14
CA GLU A 33 11.88 0.39 -1.46
C GLU A 33 10.56 0.48 -2.27
N SER A 34 9.43 -0.01 -1.74
CA SER A 34 8.11 0.38 -2.26
C SER A 34 7.78 1.82 -1.90
N GLN A 35 6.82 2.44 -2.57
CA GLN A 35 6.46 3.84 -2.34
C GLN A 35 5.00 3.95 -1.90
N LEU A 36 4.73 4.62 -0.78
CA LEU A 36 3.36 4.93 -0.37
C LEU A 36 2.80 6.04 -1.27
N LEU A 37 1.73 5.73 -2.00
CA LEU A 37 1.11 6.67 -2.94
C LEU A 37 -0.05 7.44 -2.31
N ASP A 38 -0.92 6.73 -1.61
CA ASP A 38 -2.10 7.30 -0.98
C ASP A 38 -2.59 6.41 0.17
N SER A 39 -3.33 7.03 1.09
CA SER A 39 -3.98 6.35 2.20
C SER A 39 -5.41 6.85 2.33
N ARG A 40 -6.37 5.93 2.49
CA ARG A 40 -7.78 6.25 2.73
C ARG A 40 -8.23 5.70 4.06
N VAL A 41 -8.92 6.53 4.84
CA VAL A 41 -9.57 6.14 6.08
C VAL A 41 -11.07 6.40 5.96
N CYS A 42 -11.88 5.38 6.23
CA CYS A 42 -13.33 5.48 6.28
C CYS A 42 -13.82 5.08 7.68
N GLN A 43 -14.31 6.07 8.43
CA GLN A 43 -14.81 5.88 9.79
C GLN A 43 -16.10 5.05 9.80
N LEU A 44 -16.97 5.24 8.80
CA LEU A 44 -18.24 4.52 8.70
C LEU A 44 -18.07 3.00 8.54
N THR A 45 -17.01 2.57 7.85
CA THR A 45 -16.69 1.16 7.66
C THR A 45 -15.53 0.69 8.54
N SER A 46 -15.00 1.57 9.42
CA SER A 46 -13.81 1.31 10.23
C SER A 46 -12.69 0.63 9.43
N THR A 47 -12.32 1.24 8.30
CA THR A 47 -11.35 0.68 7.36
C THR A 47 -10.27 1.72 7.03
N ALA A 48 -9.01 1.31 7.03
CA ALA A 48 -7.92 2.03 6.39
C ALA A 48 -7.40 1.23 5.19
N ALA A 49 -7.01 1.92 4.12
CA ALA A 49 -6.38 1.32 2.95
C ALA A 49 -5.12 2.12 2.59
N LEU A 50 -4.00 1.44 2.38
CA LEU A 50 -2.73 2.01 1.93
C LEU A 50 -2.42 1.47 0.53
N LEU A 51 -2.16 2.36 -0.42
CA LEU A 51 -1.81 2.03 -1.78
C LEU A 51 -0.30 2.26 -1.99
N PHE A 52 0.37 1.25 -2.52
CA PHE A 52 1.80 1.26 -2.77
C PHE A 52 2.14 1.08 -4.26
N GLU A 53 3.21 1.72 -4.70
CA GLU A 53 3.91 1.48 -5.94
C GLU A 53 5.01 0.44 -5.72
N LEU A 54 5.08 -0.58 -6.58
CA LEU A 54 6.02 -1.70 -6.42
C LEU A 54 7.13 -1.73 -7.47
N ARG A 55 7.11 -0.90 -8.52
CA ARG A 55 8.16 -0.93 -9.58
C ARG A 55 9.59 -0.66 -9.07
N THR A 56 9.74 -0.17 -7.83
CA THR A 56 11.04 0.00 -7.15
C THR A 56 11.25 -0.95 -5.97
N SER A 57 10.27 -1.79 -5.64
CA SER A 57 10.38 -2.74 -4.52
C SER A 57 11.45 -3.78 -4.78
N LEU A 58 12.12 -4.22 -3.71
CA LEU A 58 13.13 -5.28 -3.79
C LEU A 58 12.54 -6.69 -3.68
N GLN A 59 11.33 -6.83 -3.12
CA GLN A 59 10.77 -8.11 -2.69
C GLN A 59 9.63 -8.62 -3.59
N PHE A 60 9.11 -7.79 -4.50
CA PHE A 60 7.96 -8.13 -5.33
C PHE A 60 8.29 -7.96 -6.81
N GLU A 61 8.31 -9.06 -7.55
CA GLU A 61 8.49 -9.06 -9.01
C GLU A 61 7.18 -9.30 -9.78
N ALA A 62 6.18 -9.93 -9.14
CA ALA A 62 4.96 -10.33 -9.83
C ALA A 62 4.05 -9.17 -10.27
N GLY A 63 4.05 -8.03 -9.56
CA GLY A 63 3.11 -6.93 -9.82
C GLY A 63 3.72 -5.55 -9.61
N ASN A 64 2.99 -4.52 -10.08
CA ASN A 64 3.45 -3.13 -10.07
C ASN A 64 2.77 -2.27 -8.99
N ALA A 65 1.79 -2.79 -8.27
CA ALA A 65 1.18 -2.10 -7.12
C ALA A 65 0.84 -3.06 -5.99
N ALA A 66 0.70 -2.50 -4.78
CA ALA A 66 0.23 -3.24 -3.62
C ALA A 66 -0.87 -2.49 -2.88
N LEU A 67 -1.75 -3.24 -2.22
CA LEU A 67 -2.83 -2.70 -1.40
C LEU A 67 -2.83 -3.39 -0.04
N LEU A 68 -2.67 -2.61 1.03
CA LEU A 68 -2.90 -3.05 2.41
C LEU A 68 -4.24 -2.51 2.89
N VAL A 69 -5.19 -3.39 3.23
CA VAL A 69 -6.50 -3.04 3.76
C VAL A 69 -6.61 -3.51 5.21
N VAL A 70 -6.74 -2.57 6.14
CA VAL A 70 -6.96 -2.83 7.57
C VAL A 70 -8.42 -2.57 7.92
N ARG A 71 -9.10 -3.56 8.49
CA ARG A 71 -10.53 -3.52 8.85
C ARG A 71 -10.70 -3.67 10.36
N GLY A 72 -11.81 -3.14 10.90
CA GLY A 72 -11.95 -3.01 12.35
C GLY A 72 -10.92 -2.01 12.88
N LEU A 73 -10.78 -0.88 12.19
CA LEU A 73 -9.72 0.10 12.42
C LEU A 73 -9.79 0.65 13.86
N HIS A 74 -8.71 0.46 14.62
CA HIS A 74 -8.53 0.99 15.96
C HIS A 74 -7.82 2.35 15.93
N SER A 75 -6.76 2.46 15.14
CA SER A 75 -5.97 3.68 15.03
C SER A 75 -5.34 3.83 13.66
N PHE A 76 -5.23 5.09 13.23
CA PHE A 76 -4.46 5.50 12.07
C PHE A 76 -3.70 6.77 12.44
N GLY A 77 -2.38 6.74 12.33
CA GLY A 77 -1.49 7.84 12.64
C GLY A 77 -0.59 8.17 11.45
N TRP A 78 -0.50 9.45 11.10
CA TRP A 78 0.43 9.98 10.12
C TRP A 78 1.24 11.10 10.76
N ASN A 79 2.56 11.02 10.64
CA ASN A 79 3.48 12.06 11.09
C ASN A 79 4.46 12.41 9.97
N SER A 80 4.55 13.69 9.63
CA SER A 80 5.49 14.20 8.63
C SER A 80 5.96 15.61 9.02
N PRO A 81 7.17 16.01 8.61
CA PRO A 81 7.66 17.37 8.75
C PRO A 81 6.70 18.41 8.16
N THR A 82 6.67 19.60 8.76
CA THR A 82 5.77 20.70 8.33
C THR A 82 6.14 21.28 6.98
N ALA A 83 7.43 21.22 6.61
CA ALA A 83 7.90 21.72 5.32
C ALA A 83 7.70 20.65 4.24
N ARG A 84 6.84 20.95 3.25
CA ARG A 84 6.79 20.15 2.02
C ARG A 84 7.97 20.53 1.14
N GLY A 85 8.87 19.58 0.92
CA GLY A 85 9.91 19.68 -0.09
C GLY A 85 9.34 19.62 -1.52
N PRO A 86 10.20 19.50 -2.54
CA PRO A 86 9.75 19.20 -3.90
C PRO A 86 8.95 17.89 -3.94
N LEU A 87 8.15 17.72 -4.98
CA LEU A 87 7.44 16.47 -5.24
C LEU A 87 8.46 15.32 -5.30
N THR A 88 8.22 14.27 -4.53
CA THR A 88 9.16 13.16 -4.37
C THR A 88 8.42 11.89 -3.98
N ALA A 89 9.01 10.74 -4.32
CA ALA A 89 8.55 9.45 -3.87
C ALA A 89 8.62 9.36 -2.34
N LEU A 90 7.59 8.80 -1.73
CA LEU A 90 7.57 8.49 -0.31
C LEU A 90 7.95 7.02 -0.11
N THR A 91 9.25 6.77 -0.14
CA THR A 91 9.82 5.43 -0.15
C THR A 91 9.79 4.82 1.25
N VAL A 92 9.31 3.58 1.37
CA VAL A 92 9.36 2.78 2.59
C VAL A 92 10.82 2.40 2.86
N VAL A 93 11.38 2.91 3.96
CA VAL A 93 12.72 2.52 4.44
C VAL A 93 12.64 1.50 5.57
N SER A 94 11.49 1.40 6.24
CA SER A 94 11.18 0.30 7.16
C SER A 94 9.68 0.03 7.24
N SER A 95 9.32 -1.25 7.36
CA SER A 95 7.96 -1.72 7.65
C SER A 95 7.98 -2.80 8.71
N ALA A 96 7.28 -2.62 9.82
CA ALA A 96 7.27 -3.57 10.93
C ALA A 96 5.84 -3.96 11.29
N PRO A 97 5.38 -5.17 10.89
CA PRO A 97 4.14 -5.73 11.39
C PRO A 97 4.29 -6.16 12.85
N ASP A 98 3.21 -6.06 13.62
CA ASP A 98 3.11 -6.48 15.00
C ASP A 98 1.72 -7.05 15.26
N ARG A 99 1.65 -8.10 16.09
CA ARG A 99 0.41 -8.77 16.47
C ARG A 99 0.22 -8.63 17.96
N LEU A 100 -0.71 -7.75 18.36
CA LEU A 100 -1.03 -7.50 19.76
C LEU A 100 -2.45 -7.95 20.06
N ASN A 101 -2.63 -8.92 20.96
CA ASN A 101 -3.94 -9.31 21.52
C ASN A 101 -5.05 -9.46 20.45
N ASP A 102 -4.83 -10.32 19.45
CA ASP A 102 -5.76 -10.58 18.34
C ASP A 102 -6.05 -9.38 17.42
N SER A 103 -5.15 -8.39 17.39
CA SER A 103 -5.19 -7.27 16.44
C SER A 103 -3.90 -7.20 15.61
N PHE A 104 -4.05 -6.73 14.38
CA PHE A 104 -2.97 -6.37 13.49
C PHE A 104 -2.53 -4.94 13.74
N ARG A 105 -1.23 -4.71 13.78
CA ARG A 105 -0.60 -3.39 13.74
C ARG A 105 0.53 -3.40 12.72
N ALA A 106 0.70 -2.29 12.00
CA ALA A 106 1.89 -2.06 11.19
C ALA A 106 2.42 -0.65 11.41
N ARG A 107 3.75 -0.55 11.49
CA ARG A 107 4.47 0.73 11.55
C ARG A 107 5.37 0.85 10.33
N PHE A 108 5.38 2.04 9.75
CA PHE A 108 6.19 2.37 8.58
C PHE A 108 7.03 3.60 8.87
N ALA A 109 8.28 3.56 8.38
CA ALA A 109 9.14 4.73 8.28
C ALA A 109 9.45 4.98 6.80
N PHE A 110 9.45 6.26 6.42
CA PHE A 110 9.63 6.67 5.03
C PHE A 110 10.81 7.62 4.86
N TYR A 111 11.32 7.63 3.63
CA TYR A 111 12.16 8.69 3.10
C TYR A 111 11.40 9.44 1.99
N PRO A 112 11.36 10.79 2.00
CA PRO A 112 11.81 11.67 3.10
C PRO A 112 11.04 11.45 4.40
N ASP A 113 11.66 11.86 5.52
CA ASP A 113 11.22 11.59 6.90
C ASP A 113 9.70 11.68 7.07
N ALA A 114 9.06 10.54 7.29
CA ALA A 114 7.67 10.43 7.70
C ALA A 114 7.44 9.09 8.40
N GLN A 115 6.36 9.01 9.16
CA GLN A 115 5.96 7.79 9.86
C GLN A 115 4.46 7.57 9.71
N LEU A 116 4.08 6.31 9.50
CA LEU A 116 2.69 5.88 9.49
C LEU A 116 2.52 4.72 10.44
N GLU A 117 1.44 4.76 11.22
CA GLU A 117 1.01 3.64 12.03
C GLU A 117 -0.46 3.33 11.75
N VAL A 118 -0.78 2.05 11.59
CA VAL A 118 -2.15 1.57 11.41
C VAL A 118 -2.39 0.34 12.28
N ALA A 119 -3.56 0.25 12.92
CA ALA A 119 -3.95 -0.92 13.69
C ALA A 119 -5.44 -1.23 13.56
N GLY A 120 -5.81 -2.51 13.57
CA GLY A 120 -7.19 -2.98 13.53
C GLY A 120 -7.30 -4.50 13.67
N ASP A 121 -8.51 -5.03 13.55
CA ASP A 121 -8.81 -6.46 13.76
C ASP A 121 -8.28 -7.38 12.66
N LEU A 122 -8.29 -6.92 11.40
CA LEU A 122 -7.94 -7.73 10.24
C LEU A 122 -7.08 -6.92 9.28
N ALA A 123 -6.10 -7.56 8.66
CA ALA A 123 -5.41 -7.03 7.50
C ALA A 123 -5.51 -7.97 6.31
N ASP A 124 -5.80 -7.41 5.14
CA ASP A 124 -5.67 -8.04 3.84
C ASP A 124 -4.55 -7.33 3.07
N PHE A 125 -3.62 -8.08 2.50
CA PHE A 125 -2.60 -7.56 1.59
C PHE A 125 -2.80 -8.15 0.20
N TYR A 126 -2.64 -7.32 -0.83
CA TYR A 126 -2.74 -7.73 -2.22
C TYR A 126 -1.55 -7.21 -3.03
N VAL A 127 -0.96 -8.08 -3.84
CA VAL A 127 -0.09 -7.67 -4.97
C VAL A 127 -0.96 -7.59 -6.21
N LEU A 128 -0.83 -6.49 -6.95
CA LEU A 128 -1.70 -6.11 -8.04
C LEU A 128 -0.90 -5.88 -9.32
N GLU A 129 -1.48 -6.27 -10.44
CA GLU A 129 -1.13 -5.76 -11.76
C GLU A 129 -2.09 -4.63 -12.12
N VAL A 130 -1.58 -3.42 -12.33
CA VAL A 130 -2.34 -2.23 -12.71
C VAL A 130 -2.11 -1.91 -14.18
N GLU A 131 -3.21 -1.79 -14.92
CA GLU A 131 -3.13 -1.56 -16.36
C GLU A 131 -2.72 -0.12 -16.69
N GLY A 132 -1.87 0.03 -17.73
CA GLY A 132 -1.62 1.31 -18.39
C GLY A 132 -0.59 2.23 -17.72
N ILE A 133 0.10 1.80 -16.67
CA ILE A 133 1.12 2.62 -15.98
C ILE A 133 2.56 2.38 -16.45
N GLY A 134 2.80 1.31 -17.22
CA GLY A 134 4.12 0.94 -17.77
C GLY A 134 5.11 0.45 -16.71
N ASP A 135 6.28 0.00 -17.15
CA ASP A 135 7.24 -0.72 -16.29
C ASP A 135 8.19 0.19 -15.50
N VAL A 136 8.28 1.47 -15.88
CA VAL A 136 9.22 2.44 -15.28
C VAL A 136 8.45 3.43 -14.41
N PRO A 137 8.86 3.67 -13.15
CA PRO A 137 8.24 4.68 -12.31
C PRO A 137 8.39 6.08 -12.92
N PRO A 138 7.48 7.02 -12.61
CA PRO A 138 7.57 8.38 -13.15
C PRO A 138 8.78 9.13 -12.62
N ASP A 139 9.28 10.07 -13.42
CA ASP A 139 10.27 11.05 -12.97
C ASP A 139 9.56 12.16 -12.17
N TYR A 140 9.78 12.16 -10.85
CA TYR A 140 9.20 13.15 -9.94
C TYR A 140 9.78 14.56 -10.14
N SER A 141 10.86 14.72 -10.92
CA SER A 141 11.45 16.02 -11.25
C SER A 141 10.77 16.76 -12.42
N ASP A 142 9.89 16.08 -13.17
CA ASP A 142 9.14 16.65 -14.31
C ASP A 142 8.29 17.87 -13.89
N GLY A 143 7.92 17.98 -12.61
CA GLY A 143 7.22 19.14 -12.05
C GLY A 143 5.75 19.26 -12.45
N ASP A 144 5.31 18.57 -13.52
CA ASP A 144 3.89 18.38 -13.85
C ASP A 144 3.27 17.27 -13.00
N LEU A 145 2.65 17.68 -11.89
CA LEU A 145 1.97 16.78 -10.97
C LEU A 145 0.92 15.89 -11.65
N LYS A 146 0.20 16.40 -12.66
CA LYS A 146 -0.85 15.59 -13.33
C LYS A 146 -0.24 14.46 -14.13
N ARG A 147 0.89 14.73 -14.80
CA ARG A 147 1.63 13.73 -15.54
C ARG A 147 2.19 12.65 -14.61
N VAL A 148 2.79 13.05 -13.49
CA VAL A 148 3.29 12.11 -12.47
C VAL A 148 2.14 11.27 -11.93
N GLN A 149 1.03 11.88 -11.54
CA GLN A 149 -0.15 11.15 -11.02
C GLN A 149 -0.77 10.20 -12.05
N GLY A 150 -0.79 10.59 -13.33
CA GLY A 150 -1.32 9.74 -14.41
C GLY A 150 -0.48 8.50 -14.71
N ALA A 151 0.79 8.48 -14.27
CA ALA A 151 1.71 7.36 -14.42
C ALA A 151 1.79 6.46 -13.17
N LEU A 152 0.97 6.74 -12.15
CA LEU A 152 0.94 6.00 -10.88
C LEU A 152 -0.39 5.24 -10.72
N PRO A 153 -0.38 4.12 -10.00
CA PRO A 153 -1.60 3.50 -9.50
C PRO A 153 -2.50 4.52 -8.78
N SER A 154 -3.79 4.42 -9.03
CA SER A 154 -4.83 5.24 -8.40
C SER A 154 -5.99 4.35 -7.95
N TRP A 155 -6.83 4.85 -7.05
CA TRP A 155 -8.00 4.10 -6.59
C TRP A 155 -8.97 3.70 -7.70
N SER A 156 -9.05 4.50 -8.77
CA SER A 156 -9.87 4.21 -9.95
C SER A 156 -9.17 3.34 -10.98
N SER A 157 -7.87 3.04 -10.80
CA SER A 157 -7.13 2.21 -11.74
C SER A 157 -7.72 0.82 -11.80
N ALA A 158 -7.87 0.33 -13.03
CA ALA A 158 -8.17 -1.05 -13.33
C ALA A 158 -7.00 -1.94 -12.89
N CYS A 159 -7.30 -3.05 -12.22
CA CYS A 159 -6.27 -3.96 -11.73
C CYS A 159 -6.71 -5.42 -11.77
N SER A 160 -5.72 -6.30 -11.68
CA SER A 160 -5.88 -7.74 -11.42
C SER A 160 -5.09 -8.12 -10.16
N PRO A 161 -5.74 -8.69 -9.13
CA PRO A 161 -5.02 -9.27 -7.99
C PRO A 161 -4.23 -10.50 -8.45
N LEU A 162 -2.95 -10.55 -8.07
CA LEU A 162 -2.04 -11.65 -8.41
C LEU A 162 -1.77 -12.53 -7.19
N GLN A 163 -1.42 -11.89 -6.08
CA GLN A 163 -1.12 -12.55 -4.81
C GLN A 163 -1.93 -11.91 -3.68
N ALA A 164 -2.15 -12.67 -2.61
CA ALA A 164 -2.78 -12.14 -1.41
C ALA A 164 -2.28 -12.79 -0.12
N SER A 165 -2.28 -11.99 0.95
CA SER A 165 -2.12 -12.48 2.32
C SER A 165 -3.21 -11.90 3.22
N ARG A 166 -3.46 -12.58 4.35
CA ARG A 166 -4.43 -12.16 5.36
C ARG A 166 -3.93 -12.46 6.76
N SER A 167 -4.02 -11.47 7.64
CA SER A 167 -3.86 -11.62 9.09
C SER A 167 -5.20 -11.47 9.80
N ARG A 168 -5.45 -12.35 10.77
CA ARG A 168 -6.56 -12.35 11.73
C ARG A 168 -6.02 -12.33 13.16
#